data_AF-A0A933SLZ0-F1
#
_entry.id   AF-A0A933SLZ0-F1
#
_cell.length_a   1.000
_cell.length_b   1.000
_cell.length_c   1.000
_cell.angle_alpha   90.00
_cell.angle_beta   90.00
_cell.angle_gamma   90.00
#
_symmetry.space_group_name_H-M   'P 1'
#
loop_
_entity.id
_entity.type
_entity.pdbx_description
1 polymer ?
#
loop_
_entity_poly.entity_id
_entity_poly.type
_entity_poly.pdbx_seq_one_letter_code
_entity_poly.pdbx_strand_id
1 'polypeptide(L)'
;MKKKYHNGFSALILITALFLAGCQENPLKEAFKGTYPIGKSNKIINEYCQSCHVHSKFVPDAHIDQMNLAYSSRLFRTTNECRTCHFMEENILGDTLRKHRRPHAVAKGKYNDFIKDELEKKKEAKKE
;
A
#
# COMPACT_ATOMS: atom_id res chain seq x y z
N MET A 1 31.64 -47.39 25.77
CA MET A 1 31.29 -46.00 26.13
C MET A 1 30.47 -45.38 25.01
N LYS A 2 29.13 -45.28 25.14
CA LYS A 2 28.26 -44.63 24.14
C LYS A 2 27.88 -43.23 24.62
N LYS A 3 28.42 -42.22 23.94
CA LYS A 3 28.22 -40.79 24.23
C LYS A 3 26.79 -40.37 23.82
N LYS A 4 25.98 -39.95 24.79
CA LYS A 4 24.65 -39.34 24.59
C LYS A 4 24.83 -37.85 24.22
N TYR A 5 24.95 -37.54 22.93
CA TYR A 5 24.87 -36.17 22.42
C TYR A 5 23.84 -36.08 21.29
N HIS A 6 22.55 -36.24 21.61
CA HIS A 6 21.48 -35.93 20.65
C HIS A 6 20.45 -34.92 21.15
N ASN A 7 20.45 -34.58 22.45
CA ASN A 7 19.39 -33.74 23.01
C ASN A 7 19.68 -32.23 22.94
N GLY A 8 20.94 -31.81 22.82
CA GLY A 8 21.32 -30.38 22.77
C GLY A 8 21.27 -29.76 21.37
N PHE A 9 21.61 -30.54 20.33
CA PHE A 9 21.65 -30.06 18.95
C PHE A 9 20.26 -29.77 18.39
N SER A 10 19.28 -30.60 18.77
CA SER A 10 17.89 -30.44 18.36
C SER A 10 17.22 -29.20 18.97
N ALA A 11 17.60 -28.82 20.20
CA ALA A 11 17.09 -27.62 20.86
C ALA A 11 17.66 -26.34 20.24
N LEU A 12 18.93 -26.35 19.81
CA LEU A 12 19.58 -25.21 19.18
C LEU A 12 19.01 -24.88 17.79
N ILE A 13 18.65 -25.91 17.02
CA ILE A 13 17.99 -25.77 15.71
C ILE A 13 16.57 -25.20 15.86
N LEU A 14 15.84 -25.61 16.91
CA LEU A 14 14.48 -25.12 17.16
C LEU A 14 14.48 -23.63 17.54
N ILE A 15 15.46 -23.21 18.34
CA ILE A 15 15.62 -21.80 18.76
C ILE A 15 16.01 -20.91 17.57
N THR A 16 16.90 -21.37 16.68
CA THR A 16 17.27 -20.62 15.46
C THR A 16 16.13 -20.54 14.45
N ALA A 17 15.29 -21.58 14.32
CA ALA A 17 14.11 -21.54 13.46
C ALA A 17 13.05 -20.53 13.94
N LEU A 18 12.93 -20.30 15.26
CA LEU A 18 12.00 -19.32 15.83
C LEU A 18 12.42 -17.85 15.58
N PHE A 19 13.72 -17.58 15.42
CA PHE A 19 14.21 -16.24 15.04
C PHE A 19 14.06 -15.93 13.54
N LEU A 20 13.82 -16.95 12.70
CA LEU A 20 13.54 -16.80 11.27
C LEU A 20 12.05 -16.74 10.94
N ALA A 21 11.17 -16.69 11.95
CA ALA A 21 9.77 -16.33 11.77
C ALA A 21 9.72 -14.86 11.34
N GLY A 22 9.85 -14.67 10.03
CA GLY A 22 10.24 -13.42 9.40
C GLY A 22 9.28 -12.26 9.67
N CYS A 23 9.86 -11.06 9.63
CA CYS A 23 9.14 -9.82 9.37
C CYS A 23 8.42 -9.97 8.03
N GLN A 24 7.19 -10.50 8.04
CA GLN A 24 6.40 -10.61 6.83
C GLN A 24 6.02 -9.20 6.40
N GLU A 25 6.48 -8.79 5.20
CA GLU A 25 6.12 -7.49 4.63
C GLU A 25 4.60 -7.35 4.59
N ASN A 26 4.09 -6.21 5.06
CA ASN A 26 2.67 -5.93 5.06
C ASN A 26 2.22 -5.66 3.62
N PRO A 27 1.50 -6.58 2.94
CA PRO A 27 1.20 -6.46 1.51
C PRO A 27 0.36 -5.22 1.20
N LEU A 28 -0.44 -4.78 2.17
CA LEU A 28 -1.25 -3.57 2.04
C LEU A 28 -0.37 -2.31 2.02
N LYS A 29 0.63 -2.24 2.89
CA LYS A 29 1.59 -1.12 2.93
C LYS A 29 2.36 -1.03 1.61
N GLU A 30 2.81 -2.18 1.09
CA GLU A 30 3.53 -2.26 -0.18
C GLU A 30 2.62 -1.92 -1.38
N ALA A 31 1.35 -2.34 -1.36
CA ALA A 31 0.37 -1.92 -2.36
C ALA A 31 0.17 -0.38 -2.38
N PHE A 32 0.11 0.27 -1.21
CA PHE A 32 0.02 1.73 -1.13
C PHE A 32 1.31 2.45 -1.56
N LYS A 33 2.48 1.87 -1.30
CA LYS A 33 3.77 2.39 -1.79
C LYS A 33 3.88 2.32 -3.32
N GLY A 34 3.19 1.38 -3.95
CA GLY A 34 3.27 1.15 -5.40
C GLY A 34 4.33 0.12 -5.78
N THR A 35 4.71 -0.76 -4.84
CA THR A 35 5.70 -1.83 -5.05
C THR A 35 5.18 -2.91 -6.01
N TYR A 36 3.86 -3.08 -6.12
CA TYR A 36 3.23 -4.03 -7.04
C TYR A 36 2.65 -3.35 -8.29
N PRO A 37 2.48 -4.10 -9.40
CA PRO A 37 1.73 -3.64 -10.56
C PRO A 37 0.32 -3.16 -10.17
N ILE A 38 -0.18 -2.17 -10.90
CA ILE A 38 -1.44 -1.45 -10.61
C ILE A 38 -2.60 -2.39 -10.27
N GLY A 39 -2.85 -3.41 -11.10
CA GLY A 39 -3.95 -4.34 -10.89
C GLY A 39 -3.84 -5.12 -9.56
N LYS A 40 -2.63 -5.55 -9.19
CA LYS A 40 -2.38 -6.23 -7.92
C LYS A 40 -2.51 -5.28 -6.74
N SER A 41 -1.95 -4.07 -6.85
CA SER A 41 -2.08 -3.04 -5.81
C SER A 41 -3.54 -2.69 -5.54
N ASN A 42 -4.32 -2.42 -6.58
CA ASN A 42 -5.75 -2.13 -6.45
C ASN A 42 -6.52 -3.31 -5.87
N LYS A 43 -6.25 -4.55 -6.29
CA LYS A 43 -6.89 -5.74 -5.71
C LYS A 43 -6.68 -5.80 -4.19
N ILE A 44 -5.43 -5.72 -3.74
CA ILE A 44 -5.09 -5.77 -2.31
C ILE A 44 -5.78 -4.63 -1.54
N ILE A 45 -5.74 -3.41 -2.08
CA ILE A 45 -6.36 -2.24 -1.43
C ILE A 45 -7.89 -2.37 -1.39
N ASN A 46 -8.51 -2.85 -2.47
CA ASN A 46 -9.96 -3.03 -2.56
C ASN A 46 -10.47 -4.09 -1.59
N GLU A 47 -9.80 -5.25 -1.54
CA GLU A 47 -10.11 -6.32 -0.57
C GLU A 47 -9.99 -5.80 0.86
N TYR A 48 -8.95 -5.01 1.16
CA TYR A 48 -8.82 -4.37 2.47
C TYR A 48 -9.94 -3.38 2.76
N CYS A 49 -10.31 -2.53 1.80
CA CYS A 49 -11.43 -1.61 1.96
C CYS A 49 -12.72 -2.38 2.24
N GLN A 50 -13.02 -3.40 1.45
CA GLN A 50 -14.24 -4.22 1.57
C GLN A 50 -14.29 -5.08 2.83
N SER A 51 -13.14 -5.40 3.43
CA SER A 51 -13.09 -6.09 4.73
C SER A 51 -13.65 -5.24 5.88
N CYS A 52 -13.69 -3.91 5.72
CA CYS A 52 -14.32 -3.02 6.68
C CYS A 52 -15.86 -3.08 6.50
N HIS A 53 -16.62 -3.36 7.57
CA HIS A 53 -18.08 -3.58 7.47
C HIS A 53 -18.83 -2.44 6.73
N VAL A 54 -18.42 -1.19 6.96
CA VAL A 54 -18.99 0.03 6.35
C VAL A 54 -18.82 0.06 4.83
N HIS A 55 -17.84 -0.67 4.30
CA HIS A 55 -17.46 -0.69 2.89
C HIS A 55 -17.65 -2.07 2.26
N SER A 56 -18.38 -2.99 2.89
CA SER A 56 -18.63 -4.34 2.34
C SER A 56 -19.31 -4.32 0.96
N LYS A 57 -20.09 -3.28 0.65
CA LYS A 57 -20.73 -3.04 -0.65
C LYS A 57 -20.00 -2.00 -1.51
N PHE A 58 -18.74 -1.69 -1.17
CA PHE A 58 -17.93 -0.72 -1.91
C PHE A 58 -17.66 -1.23 -3.33
N VAL A 59 -17.97 -0.38 -4.32
CA VAL A 59 -17.66 -0.59 -5.74
C VAL A 59 -16.52 0.38 -6.12
N PRO A 60 -15.27 -0.10 -6.26
CA PRO A 60 -14.11 0.75 -6.46
C PRO A 60 -14.19 1.64 -7.70
N ASP A 61 -14.62 1.09 -8.84
CA ASP A 61 -14.65 1.82 -10.11
C ASP A 61 -15.64 2.99 -10.05
N ALA A 62 -16.86 2.73 -9.56
CA ALA A 62 -17.88 3.76 -9.37
C ALA A 62 -17.42 4.86 -8.39
N HIS A 63 -16.69 4.47 -7.34
CA HIS A 63 -16.10 5.44 -6.40
C HIS A 63 -15.03 6.32 -7.07
N ILE A 64 -14.15 5.72 -7.87
CA ILE A 64 -13.10 6.45 -8.60
C ILE A 64 -13.74 7.43 -9.58
N ASP A 65 -14.70 6.98 -10.39
CA ASP A 65 -15.39 7.81 -11.39
C ASP A 65 -16.05 9.03 -10.74
N GLN A 66 -16.74 8.81 -9.61
CA GLN A 66 -17.35 9.90 -8.84
C GLN A 66 -16.29 10.86 -8.28
N MET A 67 -15.22 10.34 -7.68
CA MET A 67 -14.20 11.16 -7.03
C MET A 67 -13.35 11.93 -8.02
N ASN A 68 -13.07 11.38 -9.20
CA ASN A 68 -12.28 12.01 -10.26
C ASN A 68 -12.86 13.36 -10.66
N LEU A 69 -14.20 13.50 -10.66
CA LEU A 69 -14.90 14.75 -10.97
C LEU A 69 -14.64 15.87 -9.96
N ALA A 70 -14.29 15.53 -8.71
CA ALA A 70 -14.06 16.51 -7.66
C ALA A 70 -12.67 17.16 -7.73
N TYR A 71 -11.71 16.57 -8.46
CA TYR A 71 -10.34 17.08 -8.53
C TYR A 71 -10.13 17.99 -9.74
N SER A 72 -9.35 19.06 -9.55
CA SER A 72 -8.90 19.93 -10.64
C SER A 72 -7.66 19.39 -11.37
N SER A 73 -6.80 18.64 -10.67
CA SER A 73 -5.54 18.12 -11.23
C SER A 73 -5.76 16.94 -12.17
N ARG A 74 -5.10 16.97 -13.34
CA ARG A 74 -5.20 15.92 -14.38
C ARG A 74 -4.83 14.53 -13.86
N LEU A 75 -3.80 14.43 -13.01
CA LEU A 75 -3.37 13.14 -12.44
C LEU A 75 -4.52 12.45 -11.70
N PHE A 76 -5.22 13.21 -10.86
CA PHE A 76 -6.35 12.70 -10.08
C PHE A 76 -7.59 12.48 -10.93
N ARG A 77 -7.86 13.32 -11.93
CA ARG A 77 -9.02 13.16 -12.83
C ARG A 77 -8.99 11.92 -13.72
N THR A 78 -7.80 11.34 -13.90
CA THR A 78 -7.58 10.25 -14.88
C THR A 78 -7.02 9.00 -14.25
N THR A 79 -6.86 8.98 -12.92
CA THR A 79 -6.33 7.81 -12.23
C THR A 79 -7.40 6.73 -12.11
N ASN A 80 -6.94 5.48 -12.17
CA ASN A 80 -7.68 4.29 -11.77
C ASN A 80 -7.03 3.62 -10.55
N GLU A 81 -6.06 4.28 -9.90
CA GLU A 81 -5.30 3.74 -8.78
C GLU A 81 -5.77 4.31 -7.45
N CYS A 82 -6.15 3.44 -6.50
CA CYS A 82 -6.57 3.87 -5.16
C CYS A 82 -5.47 4.68 -4.45
N ARG A 83 -4.19 4.31 -4.67
CA ARG A 83 -3.02 4.95 -4.04
C ARG A 83 -2.75 6.38 -4.51
N THR A 84 -3.35 6.81 -5.65
CA THR A 84 -3.23 8.20 -6.08
C THR A 84 -3.94 9.13 -5.11
N CYS A 85 -5.14 8.75 -4.66
CA CYS A 85 -5.92 9.53 -3.70
C CYS A 85 -5.62 9.14 -2.25
N HIS A 86 -5.38 7.87 -1.98
CA HIS A 86 -5.18 7.33 -0.63
C HIS A 86 -3.73 6.97 -0.37
N PHE A 87 -3.28 7.13 0.87
CA PHE A 87 -1.94 6.73 1.26
C PHE A 87 -1.89 6.32 2.73
N MET A 88 -0.82 5.63 3.08
CA MET A 88 -0.50 5.27 4.44
C MET A 88 0.69 6.08 4.92
N GLU A 89 0.66 6.46 6.18
CA GLU A 89 1.73 7.19 6.86
C GLU A 89 1.91 6.56 8.24
N GLU A 90 3.15 6.40 8.68
CA GLU A 90 3.42 5.92 10.04
C GLU A 90 3.61 7.10 10.97
N ASN A 91 3.00 7.04 12.15
CA ASN A 91 3.30 8.00 13.21
C ASN A 91 4.62 7.61 13.92
N ILE A 92 5.08 8.48 14.82
CA ILE A 92 6.31 8.25 15.60
C ILE A 92 6.25 7.03 16.52
N LEU A 93 5.06 6.51 16.81
CA LEU A 93 4.83 5.33 17.65
C LEU A 93 4.78 4.04 16.80
N GLY A 94 4.89 4.14 15.47
CA GLY A 94 4.80 3.01 14.54
C GLY A 94 3.38 2.66 14.12
N ASP A 95 2.36 3.42 14.52
CA ASP A 95 0.99 3.18 14.05
C ASP A 95 0.85 3.61 12.59
N THR A 96 0.23 2.75 11.79
CA THR A 96 -0.11 3.07 10.40
C THR A 96 -1.42 3.85 10.33
N LEU A 97 -1.32 5.11 9.92
CA LEU A 97 -2.45 5.99 9.67
C LEU A 97 -2.85 5.98 8.19
N ARG A 98 -4.15 5.90 7.94
CA ARG A 98 -4.72 6.02 6.59
C ARG A 98 -5.08 7.47 6.32
N LYS A 99 -4.53 8.04 5.27
CA LYS A 99 -4.77 9.44 4.85
C LYS A 99 -5.24 9.50 3.40
N HIS A 100 -5.76 10.65 3.01
CA HIS A 100 -6.19 10.96 1.65
C HIS A 100 -5.64 12.32 1.22
N ARG A 101 -5.38 12.46 -0.08
CA ARG A 101 -5.01 13.71 -0.72
C ARG A 101 -6.29 14.42 -1.14
N ARG A 102 -7.02 15.05 -0.22
CA ARG A 102 -8.36 15.62 -0.50
C ARG A 102 -8.37 16.59 -1.69
N PRO A 103 -9.49 16.70 -2.44
CA PRO A 103 -9.59 17.63 -3.58
C PRO A 103 -9.21 19.07 -3.26
N HIS A 104 -9.71 19.62 -2.15
CA HIS A 104 -9.40 21.00 -1.77
C HIS A 104 -7.91 21.20 -1.42
N ALA A 105 -7.24 20.17 -0.89
CA ALA A 105 -5.83 20.26 -0.53
C ALA A 105 -4.94 20.13 -1.77
N VAL A 106 -5.34 19.28 -2.73
CA VAL A 106 -4.73 19.22 -4.07
C VAL A 106 -4.90 20.54 -4.80
N ALA A 107 -6.09 21.16 -4.78
CA ALA A 107 -6.34 22.46 -5.41
C ALA A 107 -5.49 23.59 -4.81
N LYS A 108 -5.14 23.51 -3.52
CA LYS A 108 -4.22 24.44 -2.84
C LYS A 108 -2.74 24.13 -3.08
N GLY A 109 -2.41 23.14 -3.91
CA GLY A 109 -1.03 22.79 -4.25
C GLY A 109 -0.26 22.00 -3.18
N LYS A 110 -0.93 21.50 -2.12
CA LYS A 110 -0.29 20.76 -1.02
C LYS A 110 0.47 19.51 -1.47
N TYR A 111 0.14 18.97 -2.65
CA TYR A 111 0.68 17.72 -3.19
C TYR A 111 1.37 17.89 -4.55
N ASN A 112 1.89 19.08 -4.86
CA ASN A 112 2.51 19.36 -6.16
C ASN A 112 3.73 18.48 -6.45
N ASP A 113 4.58 18.25 -5.46
CA ASP A 113 5.77 17.39 -5.63
C ASP A 113 5.34 15.96 -5.99
N PHE A 114 4.39 15.40 -5.23
CA PHE A 114 3.80 14.10 -5.54
C PHE A 114 3.20 14.05 -6.96
N ILE A 115 2.47 15.09 -7.37
CA ILE A 115 1.88 15.15 -8.71
C ILE A 115 2.97 15.13 -9.78
N LYS A 116 4.03 15.92 -9.59
CA LYS A 116 5.15 16.00 -10.53
C LYS A 116 5.82 14.63 -10.67
N ASP A 117 6.18 14.01 -9.56
CA ASP A 117 6.87 12.72 -9.54
C ASP A 117 6.06 11.62 -10.25
N GLU A 118 4.75 11.52 -9.96
CA GLU A 118 3.92 10.48 -10.58
C GLU A 118 3.67 10.75 -12.08
N LEU A 119 3.61 12.02 -12.51
CA LEU A 119 3.51 12.36 -13.92
C LEU A 119 4.81 12.07 -14.68
N GLU A 120 5.97 12.27 -14.05
CA GLU A 120 7.28 11.92 -14.63
C GLU A 120 7.40 10.41 -14.83
N LYS A 121 7.09 9.60 -13.80
CA LYS A 121 7.05 8.14 -13.91
C LYS A 121 6.12 7.65 -15.02
N LYS A 122 4.93 8.23 -15.14
CA LYS A 122 3.96 7.87 -16.21
C LYS A 122 4.45 8.29 -17.61
N LYS A 123 5.33 9.27 -17.74
CA LYS A 123 5.97 9.62 -19.03
C LYS A 123 7.06 8.62 -19.39
N GLU A 124 7.85 8.19 -18.41
CA GLU A 124 8.91 7.20 -18.60
C GLU A 124 8.34 5.85 -19.01
N ALA A 125 7.33 5.35 -18.29
CA ALA A 125 6.65 4.08 -18.60
C ALA A 125 5.91 4.07 -19.95
N LYS A 126 5.74 5.22 -20.62
CA LYS A 126 5.14 5.33 -21.96
C LYS A 126 6.17 5.36 -23.09
N LYS A 127 7.45 5.51 -22.75
CA LYS A 127 8.55 5.48 -23.73
C LYS A 127 9.07 4.06 -23.98
N GLU A 128 8.79 3.16 -23.04
CA GLU A 128 8.99 1.71 -23.13
C GLU A 128 7.85 1.05 -23.93
#